data_AF-A0A9E3BV46-F1
#
_entry.id   AF-A0A9E3BV46-F1
#
_cell.length_a   1.000
_cell.length_b   1.000
_cell.length_c   1.000
_cell.angle_alpha   90.00
_cell.angle_beta   90.00
_cell.angle_gamma   90.00
#
_symmetry.space_group_name_H-M   'P 1'
#
loop_
_entity.id
_entity.type
_entity.pdbx_description
1 polymer ?
#
loop_
_entity_poly.entity_id
_entity_poly.type
_entity_poly.pdbx_seq_one_letter_code
_entity_poly.pdbx_strand_id
1 'polypeptide(L)'
;LIRACAAGDELAIHALLRGFWPFVQGFERAIDMQVKKLPLRTLIMRFGQERIKRFFADARLALSDMRDEEGSHAALWLEGATAIGLDLAGVEPVKGVQALLDNAETPDPVEFFCWLAGTEYVAEEMAAYLCRAPAFLDNFPDRRWRWGEAHAIEHDGISHLAIDEDLARAYHPASDPVLVRVALSAQIRRCQGLFGTAAAGVLAQLRSVIAPA
;
A
#
# COMPACT_ATOMS: atom_id res chain seq x y z
N LEU A 1 -8.70 -4.01 14.14
CA LEU A 1 -7.96 -5.08 13.44
C LEU A 1 -6.51 -5.15 13.89
N ILE A 2 -5.66 -4.20 13.48
CA ILE A 2 -4.20 -4.24 13.74
C ILE A 2 -3.82 -4.44 15.22
N ARG A 3 -4.48 -3.73 16.15
CA ARG A 3 -4.24 -3.93 17.60
C ARG A 3 -4.57 -5.35 18.09
N ALA A 4 -5.57 -6.00 17.52
CA ALA A 4 -5.91 -7.38 17.86
C ALA A 4 -4.87 -8.34 17.27
N CYS A 5 -4.39 -8.09 16.04
CA CYS A 5 -3.28 -8.85 15.45
C CYS A 5 -2.04 -8.77 16.35
N ALA A 6 -1.69 -7.56 16.82
CA ALA A 6 -0.56 -7.35 17.73
C ALA A 6 -0.70 -8.08 19.08
N ALA A 7 -1.93 -8.38 19.51
CA ALA A 7 -2.21 -9.16 20.70
C ALA A 7 -2.20 -10.68 20.45
N GLY A 8 -1.89 -11.14 19.24
CA GLY A 8 -1.87 -12.56 18.86
C GLY A 8 -3.25 -13.15 18.59
N ASP A 9 -4.28 -12.33 18.34
CA ASP A 9 -5.61 -12.81 17.99
C ASP A 9 -5.57 -13.47 16.59
N GLU A 10 -5.57 -14.80 16.54
CA GLU A 10 -5.53 -15.61 15.32
C GLU A 10 -6.62 -15.21 14.33
N LEU A 11 -7.84 -14.93 14.81
CA LEU A 11 -8.94 -14.52 13.96
C LEU A 11 -8.64 -13.16 13.30
N ALA A 12 -8.08 -12.22 14.06
CA ALA A 12 -7.69 -10.93 13.51
C ALA A 12 -6.55 -11.06 12.51
N ILE A 13 -5.57 -11.94 12.75
CA ILE A 13 -4.46 -12.20 11.83
C ILE A 13 -4.98 -12.81 10.52
N HIS A 14 -5.90 -13.78 10.62
CA HIS A 14 -6.56 -14.37 9.46
C HIS A 14 -7.36 -13.31 8.70
N ALA A 15 -8.07 -12.44 9.41
CA ALA A 15 -8.82 -11.35 8.79
C ALA A 15 -7.87 -10.41 8.04
N LEU A 16 -6.75 -10.00 8.63
CA LEU A 16 -5.75 -9.16 7.98
C LEU A 16 -5.23 -9.84 6.70
N LEU A 17 -4.64 -11.03 6.81
CA LEU A 17 -3.95 -11.68 5.69
C LEU A 17 -4.90 -12.10 4.58
N ARG A 18 -6.06 -12.68 4.94
CA ARG A 18 -7.05 -13.10 3.95
C ARG A 18 -7.83 -11.92 3.39
N GLY A 19 -8.35 -11.05 4.25
CA GLY A 19 -9.27 -9.99 3.83
C GLY A 19 -8.64 -8.91 2.97
N PHE A 20 -7.35 -8.62 3.16
CA PHE A 20 -6.62 -7.65 2.33
C PHE A 20 -5.92 -8.27 1.11
N TRP A 21 -5.91 -9.60 0.97
CA TRP A 21 -5.28 -10.26 -0.17
C TRP A 21 -5.73 -9.71 -1.55
N PRO A 22 -7.03 -9.47 -1.80
CA PRO A 22 -7.45 -8.91 -3.08
C PRO A 22 -6.85 -7.54 -3.38
N PHE A 23 -6.65 -6.71 -2.34
CA PHE A 23 -5.98 -5.42 -2.49
C PHE A 23 -4.51 -5.61 -2.83
N VAL A 24 -3.78 -6.40 -2.04
CA VAL A 24 -2.34 -6.66 -2.26
C VAL A 24 -2.09 -7.18 -3.69
N GLN A 25 -2.90 -8.12 -4.16
CA GLN A 25 -2.77 -8.68 -5.52
C GLN A 25 -3.23 -7.72 -6.64
N GLY A 26 -4.20 -6.85 -6.36
CA GLY A 26 -4.76 -5.94 -7.36
C GLY A 26 -3.96 -4.63 -7.50
N PHE A 27 -3.33 -4.18 -6.42
CA PHE A 27 -2.68 -2.88 -6.33
C PHE A 27 -1.48 -2.75 -7.28
N GLU A 28 -0.62 -3.77 -7.36
CA GLU A 28 0.53 -3.81 -8.28
C GLU A 28 0.08 -3.64 -9.73
N ARG A 29 -0.99 -4.35 -10.12
CA ARG A 29 -1.56 -4.25 -11.46
C ARG A 29 -2.13 -2.86 -11.75
N ALA A 30 -2.71 -2.22 -10.74
CA ALA A 30 -3.21 -0.86 -10.85
C ALA A 30 -2.07 0.15 -11.06
N ILE A 31 -0.98 0.04 -10.29
CA ILE A 31 0.24 0.85 -10.45
C ILE A 31 0.77 0.74 -11.88
N ASP A 32 1.02 -0.48 -12.33
CA ASP A 32 1.55 -0.78 -13.67
C ASP A 32 0.70 -0.16 -14.79
N MET A 33 -0.62 -0.18 -14.63
CA MET A 33 -1.55 0.36 -15.61
C MET A 33 -1.60 1.88 -15.60
N GLN A 34 -1.49 2.53 -14.44
CA GLN A 34 -1.54 3.98 -14.32
C GLN A 34 -0.23 4.64 -14.73
N VAL A 35 0.92 4.06 -14.35
CA VAL A 35 2.25 4.57 -14.73
C VAL A 35 2.39 4.69 -16.26
N LYS A 36 1.85 3.72 -17.01
CA LYS A 36 1.86 3.74 -18.49
C LYS A 36 1.03 4.89 -19.10
N LYS A 37 0.11 5.49 -18.34
CA LYS A 37 -0.81 6.55 -18.80
C LYS A 37 -0.38 7.95 -18.37
N LEU A 38 0.69 8.09 -17.60
CA LEU A 38 1.11 9.36 -17.01
C LEU A 38 1.44 10.43 -18.06
N PRO A 39 0.93 11.67 -17.94
CA PRO A 39 1.20 12.73 -18.91
C PRO A 39 2.61 13.30 -18.72
N LEU A 40 3.59 12.71 -19.41
CA LEU A 40 5.01 13.09 -19.35
C LEU A 40 5.27 14.56 -19.74
N ARG A 41 4.47 15.12 -20.66
CA ARG A 41 4.64 16.50 -21.15
C ARG A 41 4.52 17.53 -20.02
N THR A 42 3.60 17.33 -19.09
CA THR A 42 3.38 18.24 -17.94
C THR A 42 4.63 18.32 -17.08
N LEU A 43 5.27 17.17 -16.83
CA LEU A 43 6.50 17.12 -16.06
C LEU A 43 7.66 17.76 -16.83
N ILE A 44 7.81 17.46 -18.13
CA ILE A 44 8.86 18.07 -18.97
C ILE A 44 8.76 19.59 -18.97
N MET A 45 7.55 20.15 -19.06
CA MET A 45 7.32 21.59 -19.05
C MET A 45 7.65 22.24 -17.70
N ARG A 46 7.40 21.54 -16.59
CA ARG A 46 7.58 22.10 -15.24
C ARG A 46 9.00 21.98 -14.71
N PHE A 47 9.73 20.92 -15.07
CA PHE A 47 11.06 20.64 -14.51
C PHE A 47 12.19 20.62 -15.56
N GLY A 48 11.85 20.67 -16.85
CA GLY A 48 12.80 20.58 -17.96
C GLY A 48 13.11 19.14 -18.37
N GLN A 49 13.34 18.94 -19.67
CA GLN A 49 13.48 17.61 -20.28
C GLN A 49 14.62 16.76 -19.70
N GLU A 50 15.78 17.37 -19.39
CA GLU A 50 16.94 16.64 -18.85
C GLU A 50 16.83 16.30 -17.35
N ARG A 51 16.00 17.05 -16.62
CA ARG A 51 15.70 16.75 -15.21
C ARG A 51 14.63 15.67 -15.11
N ILE A 52 13.67 15.67 -16.04
CA ILE A 52 12.64 14.64 -16.18
C ILE A 52 13.17 13.35 -16.77
N LYS A 53 14.12 13.39 -17.72
CA LYS A 53 14.80 12.17 -18.17
C LYS A 53 15.59 11.51 -17.05
N ARG A 54 16.28 12.28 -16.20
CA ARG A 54 16.93 11.74 -15.00
C ARG A 54 15.92 11.27 -13.98
N PHE A 55 14.95 12.10 -13.61
CA PHE A 55 13.89 11.72 -12.69
C PHE A 55 13.08 10.51 -13.15
N PHE A 56 12.76 10.33 -14.44
CA PHE A 56 12.12 9.11 -14.95
C PHE A 56 13.08 8.00 -15.28
N ALA A 57 14.37 8.25 -15.54
CA ALA A 57 15.32 7.15 -15.58
C ALA A 57 15.44 6.56 -14.17
N ASP A 58 15.62 7.42 -13.18
CA ASP A 58 15.69 7.10 -11.76
C ASP A 58 14.35 6.63 -11.20
N ALA A 59 13.21 7.18 -11.63
CA ALA A 59 11.88 6.75 -11.21
C ALA A 59 11.34 5.58 -12.03
N ARG A 60 11.82 5.32 -13.25
CA ARG A 60 11.50 4.08 -13.98
C ARG A 60 12.41 2.94 -13.53
N LEU A 61 13.66 3.26 -13.15
CA LEU A 61 14.52 2.34 -12.43
C LEU A 61 13.93 2.10 -11.05
N ALA A 62 13.58 3.13 -10.27
CA ALA A 62 12.88 2.96 -8.99
C ALA A 62 11.50 2.31 -9.15
N LEU A 63 10.73 2.56 -10.20
CA LEU A 63 9.46 1.84 -10.47
C LEU A 63 9.71 0.40 -10.99
N SER A 64 10.86 0.13 -11.59
CA SER A 64 11.27 -1.22 -11.99
C SER A 64 11.86 -1.99 -10.82
N ASP A 65 12.58 -1.31 -9.93
CA ASP A 65 13.12 -1.81 -8.67
C ASP A 65 11.94 -2.02 -7.72
N MET A 66 10.97 -1.10 -7.65
CA MET A 66 9.64 -1.29 -7.05
C MET A 66 8.96 -2.48 -7.70
N ARG A 67 8.88 -2.62 -9.03
CA ARG A 67 8.25 -3.81 -9.63
C ARG A 67 8.96 -5.12 -9.26
N ASP A 68 10.29 -5.09 -9.17
CA ASP A 68 11.10 -6.26 -8.81
C ASP A 68 11.08 -6.52 -7.27
N GLU A 69 10.83 -5.50 -6.44
CA GLU A 69 10.55 -5.54 -4.98
C GLU A 69 9.06 -5.77 -4.66
N GLU A 70 8.12 -5.44 -5.54
CA GLU A 70 6.66 -5.54 -5.38
C GLU A 70 6.15 -6.88 -5.91
N GLY A 71 6.76 -7.44 -6.96
CA GLY A 71 6.68 -8.87 -7.22
C GLY A 71 7.13 -9.71 -6.00
N SER A 72 7.86 -9.09 -5.06
CA SER A 72 8.11 -9.60 -3.73
C SER A 72 6.99 -9.31 -2.74
N HIS A 73 6.25 -8.21 -2.77
CA HIS A 73 5.22 -7.88 -1.78
C HIS A 73 4.01 -8.83 -1.79
N ALA A 74 3.35 -9.04 -2.93
CA ALA A 74 2.27 -10.04 -2.98
C ALA A 74 2.80 -11.46 -2.66
N ALA A 75 4.01 -11.79 -3.10
CA ALA A 75 4.64 -13.08 -2.83
C ALA A 75 4.97 -13.28 -1.33
N LEU A 76 5.53 -12.27 -0.66
CA LEU A 76 5.86 -12.27 0.77
C LEU A 76 4.60 -12.27 1.63
N TRP A 77 3.54 -11.60 1.19
CA TRP A 77 2.23 -11.66 1.84
C TRP A 77 1.65 -13.07 1.77
N LEU A 78 1.67 -13.67 0.58
CA LEU A 78 1.24 -15.05 0.36
C LEU A 78 2.10 -16.04 1.14
N GLU A 79 3.42 -15.85 1.20
CA GLU A 79 4.33 -16.66 2.02
C GLU A 79 3.90 -16.59 3.49
N GLY A 80 3.68 -15.39 4.03
CA GLY A 80 3.23 -15.21 5.41
C GLY A 80 1.88 -15.90 5.69
N ALA A 81 0.93 -15.80 4.76
CA ALA A 81 -0.38 -16.44 4.90
C ALA A 81 -0.30 -17.98 4.84
N THR A 82 0.45 -18.51 3.87
CA THR A 82 0.60 -19.96 3.70
C THR A 82 1.40 -20.59 4.84
N ALA A 83 2.38 -19.86 5.41
CA ALA A 83 3.15 -20.29 6.58
C ALA A 83 2.29 -20.53 7.82
N ILE A 84 1.13 -19.88 7.92
CA ILE A 84 0.15 -20.08 9.01
C ILE A 84 -1.06 -20.91 8.57
N GLY A 85 -1.00 -21.57 7.41
CA GLY A 85 -2.02 -22.49 6.93
C GLY A 85 -3.22 -21.85 6.22
N LEU A 86 -3.13 -20.59 5.78
CA LEU A 86 -4.21 -19.94 5.03
C LEU A 86 -4.11 -20.20 3.53
N ASP A 87 -5.24 -20.58 2.93
CA ASP A 87 -5.43 -20.59 1.48
C ASP A 87 -6.08 -19.28 1.02
N LEU A 88 -5.36 -18.51 0.20
CA LEU A 88 -5.82 -17.22 -0.32
C LEU A 88 -6.52 -17.32 -1.70
N ALA A 89 -6.65 -18.52 -2.26
CA ALA A 89 -7.32 -18.72 -3.54
C ALA A 89 -8.81 -18.33 -3.46
N GLY A 90 -9.30 -17.62 -4.50
CA GLY A 90 -10.71 -17.27 -4.64
C GLY A 90 -11.26 -16.33 -3.55
N VAL A 91 -10.39 -15.61 -2.84
CA VAL A 91 -10.84 -14.59 -1.89
C VAL A 91 -11.39 -13.39 -2.65
N GLU A 92 -12.67 -13.09 -2.43
CA GLU A 92 -13.32 -11.92 -2.99
C GLU A 92 -13.17 -10.69 -2.08
N PRO A 93 -13.00 -9.48 -2.64
CA PRO A 93 -12.86 -8.26 -1.85
C PRO A 93 -14.17 -7.91 -1.13
N VAL A 94 -14.07 -7.55 0.16
CA VAL A 94 -15.16 -6.83 0.83
C VAL A 94 -15.32 -5.44 0.26
N LYS A 95 -16.50 -4.82 0.42
CA LYS A 95 -16.78 -3.46 -0.09
C LYS A 95 -15.68 -2.43 0.22
N GLY A 96 -15.13 -2.46 1.44
CA GLY A 96 -14.06 -1.53 1.82
C GLY A 96 -12.76 -1.78 1.07
N VAL A 97 -12.40 -3.05 0.83
CA VAL A 97 -11.20 -3.47 0.08
C VAL A 97 -11.39 -3.19 -1.42
N GLN A 98 -12.59 -3.42 -1.96
CA GLN A 98 -12.92 -3.02 -3.33
C GLN A 98 -12.79 -1.51 -3.51
N ALA A 99 -13.26 -0.71 -2.55
CA ALA A 99 -13.11 0.74 -2.62
C ALA A 99 -11.63 1.18 -2.64
N LEU A 100 -10.73 0.45 -1.95
CA LEU A 100 -9.28 0.72 -2.04
C LEU A 100 -8.76 0.47 -3.46
N LEU A 101 -9.18 -0.63 -4.09
CA LEU A 101 -8.80 -0.97 -5.47
C LEU A 101 -9.32 0.06 -6.47
N ASP A 102 -10.59 0.47 -6.35
CA ASP A 102 -11.20 1.45 -7.25
C ASP A 102 -10.45 2.80 -7.20
N ASN A 103 -9.94 3.21 -6.03
CA ASN A 103 -9.14 4.45 -5.89
C ASN A 103 -7.74 4.31 -6.50
N ALA A 104 -7.14 3.11 -6.47
CA ALA A 104 -5.86 2.85 -7.14
C ALA A 104 -5.97 2.97 -8.68
N GLU A 105 -7.19 2.95 -9.23
CA GLU A 105 -7.46 3.11 -10.66
C GLU A 105 -7.81 4.56 -11.06
N THR A 106 -7.73 5.53 -10.15
CA THR A 106 -8.06 6.94 -10.46
C THR A 106 -7.21 7.47 -11.63
N PRO A 107 -7.82 8.18 -12.61
CA PRO A 107 -7.09 8.77 -13.72
C PRO A 107 -6.44 10.11 -13.37
N ASP A 108 -6.75 10.70 -12.20
CA ASP A 108 -6.11 11.94 -11.75
C ASP A 108 -4.72 11.61 -11.17
N PRO A 109 -3.62 12.07 -11.79
CA PRO A 109 -2.28 11.78 -11.29
C PRO A 109 -2.04 12.28 -9.86
N VAL A 110 -2.65 13.40 -9.46
CA VAL A 110 -2.49 13.93 -8.10
C VAL A 110 -3.13 12.99 -7.09
N GLU A 111 -4.36 12.55 -7.37
CA GLU A 111 -5.08 11.61 -6.51
C GLU A 111 -4.38 10.25 -6.48
N PHE A 112 -3.91 9.77 -7.63
CA PHE A 112 -3.17 8.52 -7.76
C PHE A 112 -1.89 8.53 -6.90
N PHE A 113 -1.04 9.55 -7.01
CA PHE A 113 0.19 9.60 -6.21
C PHE A 113 -0.06 9.88 -4.72
N CYS A 114 -1.10 10.63 -4.37
CA CYS A 114 -1.53 10.73 -2.96
C CYS A 114 -2.02 9.38 -2.42
N TRP A 115 -2.62 8.56 -3.28
CA TRP A 115 -3.09 7.22 -2.95
C TRP A 115 -1.92 6.26 -2.69
N LEU A 116 -0.89 6.29 -3.55
CA LEU A 116 0.35 5.52 -3.35
C LEU A 116 1.02 5.91 -2.02
N ALA A 117 1.27 7.20 -1.81
CA ALA A 117 1.85 7.71 -0.57
C ALA A 117 1.03 7.30 0.67
N GLY A 118 -0.30 7.36 0.59
CA GLY A 118 -1.19 6.92 1.68
C GLY A 118 -1.11 5.43 1.96
N THR A 119 -0.93 4.61 0.92
CA THR A 119 -0.76 3.16 1.02
C THR A 119 0.58 2.82 1.67
N GLU A 120 1.67 3.46 1.23
CA GLU A 120 3.01 3.29 1.80
C GLU A 120 3.03 3.66 3.29
N TYR A 121 2.46 4.81 3.67
CA TYR A 121 2.35 5.19 5.09
C TYR A 121 1.65 4.11 5.93
N VAL A 122 0.56 3.53 5.42
CA VAL A 122 -0.16 2.49 6.16
C VAL A 122 0.66 1.20 6.23
N ALA A 123 1.32 0.83 5.13
CA ALA A 123 2.15 -0.37 5.04
C ALA A 123 3.34 -0.30 6.01
N GLU A 124 4.13 0.78 5.94
CA GLU A 124 5.30 1.03 6.80
C GLU A 124 4.91 1.06 8.29
N GLU A 125 3.89 1.86 8.66
CA GLU A 125 3.47 1.99 10.07
C GLU A 125 2.88 0.68 10.63
N MET A 126 2.06 -0.01 9.83
CA MET A 126 1.51 -1.32 10.21
C MET A 126 2.62 -2.36 10.37
N ALA A 127 3.55 -2.41 9.43
CA ALA A 127 4.70 -3.31 9.45
C ALA A 127 5.59 -3.06 10.66
N ALA A 128 6.02 -1.80 10.87
CA ALA A 128 6.83 -1.40 12.00
C ALA A 128 6.17 -1.74 13.35
N TYR A 129 4.85 -1.60 13.45
CA TYR A 129 4.10 -1.94 14.65
C TYR A 129 4.01 -3.46 14.87
N LEU A 130 3.61 -4.24 13.85
CA LEU A 130 3.38 -5.67 13.98
C LEU A 130 4.68 -6.49 14.07
N CYS A 131 5.73 -6.09 13.36
CA CYS A 131 7.06 -6.72 13.48
C CYS A 131 7.72 -6.49 14.84
N ARG A 132 7.19 -5.60 15.68
CA ARG A 132 7.62 -5.41 17.08
C ARG A 132 6.68 -6.05 18.09
N ALA A 133 5.65 -6.77 17.65
CA ALA A 133 4.66 -7.41 18.53
C ALA A 133 4.95 -8.92 18.65
N PRO A 134 5.52 -9.41 19.77
CA PRO A 134 5.89 -10.82 19.90
C PRO A 134 4.72 -11.78 19.74
N ALA A 135 3.55 -11.44 20.30
CA ALA A 135 2.35 -12.27 20.20
C ALA A 135 1.84 -12.42 18.76
N PHE A 136 2.05 -11.40 17.91
CA PHE A 136 1.78 -11.52 16.48
C PHE A 136 2.78 -12.46 15.83
N LEU A 137 4.08 -12.23 16.05
CA LEU A 137 5.17 -13.00 15.45
C LEU A 137 5.17 -14.47 15.86
N ASP A 138 4.70 -14.80 17.07
CA ASP A 138 4.57 -16.18 17.57
C ASP A 138 3.64 -17.06 16.70
N ASN A 139 2.82 -16.45 15.84
CA ASN A 139 1.97 -17.18 14.88
C ASN A 139 2.73 -17.66 13.65
N PHE A 140 3.95 -17.17 13.39
CA PHE A 140 4.75 -17.52 12.21
C PHE A 140 5.87 -18.50 12.57
N PRO A 141 6.20 -19.49 11.71
CA PRO A 141 7.17 -20.56 12.03
C PRO A 141 8.54 -20.07 12.51
N ASP A 142 9.09 -19.03 11.87
CA ASP A 142 10.40 -18.46 12.20
C ASP A 142 10.31 -17.24 13.12
N ARG A 143 9.12 -16.96 13.69
CA ARG A 143 8.81 -15.71 14.42
C ARG A 143 9.08 -14.46 13.59
N ARG A 144 8.88 -14.55 12.28
CA ARG A 144 9.17 -13.51 11.29
C ARG A 144 8.02 -13.37 10.32
N TRP A 145 7.64 -12.14 10.04
CA TRP A 145 6.69 -11.80 8.98
C TRP A 145 7.43 -10.97 7.92
N ARG A 146 7.94 -11.66 6.89
CA ARG A 146 8.89 -11.09 5.92
C ARG A 146 8.31 -9.92 5.12
N TRP A 147 7.01 -9.93 4.84
CA TRP A 147 6.34 -8.78 4.22
C TRP A 147 6.48 -7.52 5.08
N GLY A 148 6.28 -7.64 6.39
CA GLY A 148 6.46 -6.53 7.31
C GLY A 148 7.93 -6.13 7.45
N GLU A 149 8.86 -7.08 7.43
CA GLU A 149 10.29 -6.76 7.44
C GLU A 149 10.71 -5.95 6.21
N ALA A 150 10.19 -6.29 5.02
CA ALA A 150 10.45 -5.53 3.80
C ALA A 150 10.01 -4.05 3.90
N HIS A 151 8.92 -3.77 4.61
CA HIS A 151 8.40 -2.40 4.82
C HIS A 151 8.94 -1.71 6.09
N ALA A 152 9.63 -2.44 6.97
CA ALA A 152 10.15 -1.91 8.24
C ALA A 152 11.66 -1.60 8.20
N ILE A 153 12.34 -1.97 7.12
CA ILE A 153 13.75 -1.66 6.89
C ILE A 153 13.87 -0.22 6.37
N GLU A 154 14.79 0.57 6.94
CA GLU A 154 15.18 1.84 6.33
C GLU A 154 15.85 1.54 4.98
N HIS A 155 15.21 1.96 3.88
CA HIS A 155 15.80 1.82 2.55
C HIS A 155 17.02 2.75 2.41
N ASP A 156 18.17 2.21 1.98
CA ASP A 156 19.33 3.01 1.56
C ASP A 156 19.01 3.70 0.22
N GLY A 157 18.23 4.80 0.26
CA GLY A 157 17.76 5.48 -0.95
C GLY A 157 16.67 6.52 -0.69
N ILE A 158 16.08 7.07 -1.76
CA ILE A 158 14.84 7.87 -1.66
C ILE A 158 13.69 6.89 -1.41
N SER A 159 12.92 7.06 -0.35
CA SER A 159 11.78 6.18 -0.06
C SER A 159 10.67 6.30 -1.12
N HIS A 160 9.90 5.22 -1.33
CA HIS A 160 8.73 5.23 -2.23
C HIS A 160 7.76 6.35 -1.84
N LEU A 161 7.52 6.50 -0.54
CA LEU A 161 6.74 7.60 0.00
C LEU A 161 7.24 9.00 -0.46
N ALA A 162 8.55 9.24 -0.43
CA ALA A 162 9.09 10.53 -0.86
C ALA A 162 8.92 10.76 -2.38
N ILE A 163 9.08 9.70 -3.18
CA ILE A 163 8.84 9.74 -4.63
C ILE A 163 7.38 10.05 -4.93
N ASP A 164 6.45 9.38 -4.26
CA ASP A 164 5.01 9.57 -4.45
C ASP A 164 4.57 10.99 -4.08
N GLU A 165 5.02 11.49 -2.94
CA GLU A 165 4.72 12.87 -2.55
C GLU A 165 5.28 13.89 -3.54
N ASP A 166 6.50 13.69 -4.04
CA ASP A 166 7.11 14.56 -5.05
C ASP A 166 6.36 14.52 -6.38
N LEU A 167 5.91 13.35 -6.81
CA LEU A 167 5.09 13.18 -8.01
C LEU A 167 3.71 13.83 -7.85
N ALA A 168 3.06 13.67 -6.69
CA ALA A 168 1.81 14.33 -6.39
C ALA A 168 1.97 15.86 -6.41
N ARG A 169 3.04 16.39 -5.80
CA ARG A 169 3.41 17.83 -5.85
C ARG A 169 3.64 18.29 -7.30
N ALA A 170 4.32 17.48 -8.10
CA ALA A 170 4.68 17.78 -9.47
C ALA A 170 3.46 17.90 -10.40
N TYR A 171 2.43 17.09 -10.17
CA TYR A 171 1.18 17.13 -10.94
C TYR A 171 0.14 18.13 -10.40
N HIS A 172 0.28 18.59 -9.15
CA HIS A 172 -0.69 19.51 -8.55
C HIS A 172 -0.77 20.85 -9.30
N PRO A 173 -1.97 21.36 -9.65
CA PRO A 173 -2.12 22.55 -10.49
C PRO A 173 -1.67 23.85 -9.81
N ALA A 174 -1.77 23.93 -8.49
CA ALA A 174 -1.25 25.06 -7.73
C ALA A 174 0.29 25.02 -7.60
N SER A 175 0.90 26.20 -7.46
CA SER A 175 2.33 26.39 -7.20
C SER A 175 2.65 26.86 -5.79
N ASP A 176 1.65 27.31 -5.02
CA ASP A 176 1.82 27.70 -3.62
C ASP A 176 2.15 26.45 -2.76
N PRO A 177 3.35 26.37 -2.17
CA PRO A 177 3.76 25.20 -1.40
C PRO A 177 2.90 24.92 -0.18
N VAL A 178 2.27 25.93 0.43
CA VAL A 178 1.40 25.76 1.60
C VAL A 178 0.08 25.14 1.16
N LEU A 179 -0.54 25.66 0.11
CA LEU A 179 -1.79 25.12 -0.42
C LEU A 179 -1.61 23.69 -0.94
N VAL A 180 -0.54 23.43 -1.69
CA VAL A 180 -0.21 22.08 -2.18
C VAL A 180 -0.08 21.12 -1.00
N ARG A 181 0.74 21.45 0.01
CA ARG A 181 0.94 20.57 1.17
C ARG A 181 -0.38 20.24 1.87
N VAL A 182 -1.23 21.24 2.12
CA VAL A 182 -2.53 21.01 2.79
C VAL A 182 -3.43 20.09 1.96
N ALA A 183 -3.49 20.31 0.64
CA ALA A 183 -4.30 19.49 -0.26
C ALA A 183 -3.82 18.04 -0.30
N LEU A 184 -2.52 17.81 -0.51
CA LEU A 184 -1.95 16.46 -0.56
C LEU A 184 -2.11 15.73 0.77
N SER A 185 -1.80 16.40 1.89
CA SER A 185 -2.00 15.82 3.23
C SER A 185 -3.45 15.42 3.49
N ALA A 186 -4.43 16.19 3.01
CA ALA A 186 -5.84 15.83 3.15
C ALA A 186 -6.20 14.58 2.33
N GLN A 187 -5.66 14.44 1.11
CA GLN A 187 -5.89 13.27 0.27
C GLN A 187 -5.22 12.01 0.83
N ILE A 188 -3.97 12.11 1.28
CA ILE A 188 -3.25 11.01 1.96
C ILE A 188 -4.02 10.54 3.19
N ARG A 189 -4.53 11.46 4.02
CA ARG A 189 -5.35 11.10 5.19
C ARG A 189 -6.68 10.46 4.82
N ARG A 190 -7.29 10.83 3.69
CA ARG A 190 -8.49 10.18 3.18
C ARG A 190 -8.20 8.72 2.80
N CYS A 191 -7.05 8.45 2.17
CA CYS A 191 -6.58 7.09 1.91
C CYS A 191 -6.44 6.28 3.21
N GLN A 192 -5.73 6.81 4.19
CA GLN A 192 -5.57 6.18 5.51
C GLN A 192 -6.92 5.89 6.19
N GLY A 193 -7.89 6.82 6.08
CA GLY A 193 -9.24 6.64 6.57
C GLY A 193 -9.99 5.48 5.89
N LEU A 194 -9.81 5.30 4.58
CA LEU A 194 -10.39 4.18 3.83
C LEU A 194 -9.80 2.83 4.25
N PHE A 195 -8.49 2.76 4.51
CA PHE A 195 -7.87 1.57 5.11
C PHE A 195 -8.49 1.23 6.47
N GLY A 196 -8.77 2.24 7.29
CA GLY A 196 -9.48 2.07 8.56
C GLY A 196 -10.87 1.46 8.38
N THR A 197 -11.65 1.96 7.42
CA THR A 197 -12.99 1.41 7.09
C THR A 197 -12.88 -0.01 6.53
N ALA A 198 -11.92 -0.28 5.64
CA ALA A 198 -11.68 -1.61 5.10
C ALA A 198 -11.33 -2.61 6.20
N ALA A 199 -10.46 -2.23 7.14
CA ALA A 199 -10.07 -3.07 8.27
C ALA A 199 -11.24 -3.40 9.20
N ALA A 200 -12.19 -2.48 9.37
CA ALA A 200 -13.43 -2.75 10.11
C ALA A 200 -14.34 -3.76 9.37
N GLY A 201 -14.50 -3.57 8.05
CA GLY A 201 -15.33 -4.46 7.21
C GLY A 201 -14.78 -5.88 7.12
N VAL A 202 -13.47 -6.02 6.93
CA VAL A 202 -12.76 -7.30 6.88
C VAL A 202 -12.96 -8.10 8.18
N LEU A 203 -12.77 -7.46 9.33
CA LEU A 203 -12.96 -8.13 10.63
C LEU A 203 -14.43 -8.55 10.86
N ALA A 204 -15.38 -7.72 10.44
CA ALA A 204 -16.81 -8.03 10.56
C ALA A 204 -17.22 -9.23 9.69
N GLN A 205 -16.75 -9.29 8.44
CA GLN A 205 -17.06 -10.40 7.54
C GLN A 205 -16.56 -11.73 8.09
N LEU A 206 -15.30 -11.79 8.55
CA LEU A 206 -14.74 -13.05 9.05
C LEU A 206 -15.48 -13.56 10.29
N ARG A 207 -15.91 -12.66 11.18
CA ARG A 207 -16.75 -13.01 12.35
C ARG A 207 -18.10 -13.60 11.94
N SER A 208 -18.74 -13.08 10.89
CA SER A 208 -20.02 -13.61 10.41
C SER A 208 -19.92 -15.00 9.77
N VAL A 209 -18.74 -15.40 9.29
CA VAL A 209 -18.53 -16.73 8.69
C VAL A 209 -18.35 -17.80 9.77
N ILE A 210 -17.74 -17.45 10.90
CA ILE A 210 -17.39 -18.40 11.97
C ILE A 210 -18.50 -18.54 13.02
N ALA A 211 -19.35 -17.52 13.17
CA ALA A 211 -20.56 -17.59 13.99
C ALA A 211 -21.82 -17.49 13.10
N PRO A 212 -22.18 -18.55 12.35
CA PRO A 212 -23.49 -18.59 11.72
C PRO A 212 -24.55 -18.59 12.82
N ALA A 213 -25.51 -17.67 12.71
CA ALA A 213 -26.62 -17.52 13.64
C ALA A 213 -27.47 -18.80 13.78
#